data_AF-A0A960K4C5-F1
#
_entry.id   AF-A0A960K4C5-F1
#
_cell.length_a   1.000
_cell.length_b   1.000
_cell.length_c   1.000
_cell.angle_alpha   90.00
_cell.angle_beta   90.00
_cell.angle_gamma   90.00
#
_symmetry.space_group_name_H-M   'P 1'
#
loop_
_entity.id
_entity.type
_entity.pdbx_description
1 polymer ?
#
loop_
_entity_poly.entity_id
_entity_poly.type
_entity_poly.pdbx_seq_one_letter_code
_entity_poly.pdbx_strand_id
1 'polypeptide(L)'
;PLLVVQAAAEPTAFTLWDALGLGLWAVGLFFEAVGDAQLARFKADLGNRGKVLESGLWQYTRHPNYFGDFLVWWGFFAFALAVPGGWKTVAGPLLMSFFLMRVSGVPLLERNLEETRPAYREYRRRTNAFFPGPPRAPSAEPP
;
A
#
# COMPACT_ATOMS: atom_id res chain seq x y z
N PRO A 1 -12.83 12.39 5.09
CA PRO A 1 -13.75 11.91 4.02
C PRO A 1 -14.98 11.19 4.59
N LEU A 2 -14.79 10.14 5.39
CA LEU A 2 -15.88 9.31 5.91
C LEU A 2 -16.92 10.09 6.75
N LEU A 3 -16.47 11.03 7.60
CA LEU A 3 -17.36 11.88 8.38
C LEU A 3 -18.29 12.75 7.52
N VAL A 4 -17.82 13.20 6.35
CA VAL A 4 -18.64 14.00 5.42
C VAL A 4 -19.67 13.12 4.71
N VAL A 5 -19.30 11.87 4.39
CA VAL A 5 -20.22 10.88 3.82
C VAL A 5 -21.33 10.53 4.80
N GLN A 6 -20.99 10.26 6.07
CA GLN A 6 -21.97 9.93 7.11
C GLN A 6 -22.87 11.09 7.51
N ALA A 7 -22.42 12.33 7.34
CA ALA A 7 -23.21 13.52 7.64
C ALA A 7 -24.18 13.93 6.51
N ALA A 8 -24.17 13.24 5.37
CA ALA A 8 -25.10 13.51 4.28
C ALA A 8 -26.53 13.12 4.72
N ALA A 9 -27.45 14.09 4.68
CA ALA A 9 -28.77 14.00 5.29
C ALA A 9 -29.78 13.11 4.54
N GLU A 10 -29.47 12.66 3.33
CA GLU A 10 -30.37 11.86 2.49
C GLU A 10 -29.60 10.69 1.85
N PRO A 11 -30.17 9.46 1.80
CA PRO A 11 -29.60 8.37 1.04
C PRO A 11 -29.62 8.72 -0.45
N THR A 12 -28.50 9.16 -0.99
CA THR A 12 -28.33 9.30 -2.44
C THR A 12 -28.34 7.90 -3.07
N ALA A 13 -28.98 7.76 -4.25
CA ALA A 13 -28.88 6.54 -5.03
C ALA A 13 -27.41 6.16 -5.25
N PHE A 14 -27.11 4.85 -5.27
CA PHE A 14 -25.75 4.36 -5.45
C PHE A 14 -25.13 4.92 -6.73
N THR A 15 -24.04 5.67 -6.58
CA THR A 15 -23.38 6.40 -7.67
C THR A 15 -22.18 5.61 -8.21
N LEU A 16 -21.66 6.05 -9.36
CA LEU A 16 -20.39 5.53 -9.89
C LEU A 16 -19.22 5.78 -8.92
N TRP A 17 -19.27 6.85 -8.13
CA TRP A 17 -18.27 7.17 -7.12
C TRP A 17 -18.30 6.17 -5.97
N ASP A 18 -19.47 5.66 -5.60
CA ASP A 18 -19.62 4.60 -4.59
C ASP A 18 -19.07 3.28 -5.11
N ALA A 19 -19.33 2.93 -6.37
CA ALA A 19 -18.75 1.75 -7.00
C ALA A 19 -17.21 1.83 -7.04
N LEU A 20 -16.67 2.98 -7.44
CA LEU A 20 -15.23 3.22 -7.47
C LEU A 20 -14.62 3.18 -6.07
N GLY A 21 -15.26 3.83 -5.09
CA GLY A 21 -14.82 3.84 -3.70
C GLY A 21 -14.77 2.44 -3.11
N LEU A 22 -15.81 1.62 -3.37
CA LEU A 22 -15.87 0.24 -2.93
C LEU A 22 -14.80 -0.61 -3.60
N GLY A 23 -14.57 -0.43 -4.91
CA GLY A 23 -13.52 -1.12 -5.64
C GLY A 23 -12.11 -0.80 -5.11
N LEU A 24 -11.80 0.49 -4.94
CA LEU A 24 -10.52 0.94 -4.37
C LEU A 24 -10.32 0.41 -2.95
N TRP A 25 -11.35 0.52 -2.11
CA TRP A 25 -11.31 0.03 -0.74
C TRP A 25 -11.11 -1.48 -0.67
N ALA A 26 -11.84 -2.26 -1.48
CA ALA A 26 -11.73 -3.72 -1.49
C ALA A 26 -10.35 -4.19 -1.95
N VAL A 27 -9.80 -3.57 -3.01
CA VAL A 27 -8.43 -3.86 -3.46
C VAL A 27 -7.42 -3.44 -2.38
N GLY A 28 -7.61 -2.27 -1.76
CA GLY A 28 -6.75 -1.80 -0.68
C GLY A 28 -6.71 -2.76 0.50
N LEU A 29 -7.88 -3.16 1.00
CA LEU A 29 -8.01 -4.11 2.09
C LEU A 29 -7.40 -5.48 1.74
N PHE A 30 -7.57 -5.94 0.50
CA PHE A 30 -6.93 -7.17 0.04
C PHE A 30 -5.41 -7.07 0.13
N PHE A 31 -4.81 -6.00 -0.38
CA PHE A 31 -3.36 -5.78 -0.35
C PHE A 31 -2.82 -5.69 1.08
N GLU A 32 -3.54 -5.00 1.96
CA GLU A 32 -3.21 -4.86 3.37
C GLU A 32 -3.28 -6.21 4.10
N ALA A 33 -4.46 -6.84 4.11
CA ALA A 33 -4.69 -8.08 4.85
C ALA A 33 -3.81 -9.23 4.36
N VAL A 34 -3.70 -9.41 3.03
CA VAL A 34 -2.88 -10.50 2.47
C VAL A 34 -1.39 -10.19 2.61
N GLY A 35 -0.98 -8.93 2.43
CA GLY A 35 0.42 -8.52 2.58
C GLY A 35 0.93 -8.77 4.00
N ASP A 36 0.15 -8.37 5.00
CA ASP A 36 0.48 -8.57 6.41
C ASP A 36 0.40 -10.04 6.83
N ALA A 37 -0.60 -10.79 6.35
CA ALA A 37 -0.69 -12.22 6.62
C ALA A 37 0.52 -12.99 6.05
N GLN A 38 0.97 -12.64 4.83
CA GLN A 38 2.17 -13.22 4.22
C GLN A 38 3.41 -12.90 5.06
N LEU A 39 3.56 -11.66 5.52
CA LEU A 39 4.70 -11.23 6.34
C LEU A 39 4.70 -11.89 7.72
N ALA A 40 3.55 -11.98 8.36
CA ALA A 40 3.38 -12.61 9.66
C ALA A 40 3.74 -14.10 9.59
N ARG A 41 3.21 -14.81 8.59
CA ARG A 41 3.54 -16.22 8.35
C ARG A 41 5.03 -16.42 8.07
N PHE A 42 5.64 -15.55 7.27
CA PHE A 42 7.07 -15.63 6.97
C PHE A 42 7.95 -15.45 8.21
N LYS A 43 7.61 -14.47 9.07
CA LYS A 43 8.33 -14.19 10.32
C LYS A 43 8.16 -15.27 11.39
N ALA A 44 7.03 -15.97 11.40
CA ALA A 44 6.76 -17.04 12.36
C ALA A 44 7.65 -18.27 12.17
N ASP A 45 8.14 -18.50 10.95
CA ASP A 45 9.04 -19.61 10.64
C ASP A 45 10.51 -19.24 10.95
N LEU A 46 11.10 -19.95 11.92
CA LEU A 46 12.48 -19.76 12.35
C LEU A 46 13.50 -20.04 11.22
N GLY A 47 13.14 -20.89 10.25
CA GLY A 47 13.95 -21.16 9.06
C GLY A 47 14.08 -19.97 8.11
N ASN A 48 13.30 -18.90 8.32
CA ASN A 48 13.35 -17.66 7.55
C ASN A 48 14.14 -16.53 8.23
N ARG A 49 14.75 -16.80 9.39
CA ARG A 49 15.64 -15.83 10.05
C ARG A 49 16.76 -15.41 9.09
N GLY A 50 16.92 -14.10 8.92
CA GLY A 50 17.90 -13.51 7.99
C GLY A 50 17.51 -13.55 6.51
N LYS A 51 16.41 -14.21 6.13
CA LYS A 51 15.90 -14.23 4.75
C LYS A 51 14.99 -13.04 4.46
N VAL A 52 14.68 -12.85 3.18
CA VAL A 52 13.79 -11.79 2.68
C VAL A 52 12.57 -12.45 2.04
N LEU A 53 11.39 -11.88 2.28
CA LEU A 53 10.15 -12.32 1.66
C LEU A 53 10.05 -11.68 0.28
N GLU A 54 10.17 -12.49 -0.77
CA GLU A 54 10.19 -12.03 -2.17
C GLU A 54 9.07 -12.67 -3.02
N SER A 55 8.08 -13.28 -2.37
CA SER A 55 6.98 -14.02 -3.02
C SER A 55 5.60 -13.44 -2.67
N GLY A 56 4.57 -13.82 -3.41
CA GLY A 56 3.21 -13.35 -3.15
C GLY A 56 3.05 -11.89 -3.56
N LEU A 57 2.46 -11.04 -2.72
CA LEU A 57 2.32 -9.61 -3.02
C LEU A 57 3.67 -8.87 -2.94
N TRP A 58 4.57 -9.38 -2.11
CA TRP A 58 5.91 -8.83 -1.88
C TRP A 58 6.81 -8.92 -3.13
N GLN A 59 6.50 -9.77 -4.11
CA GLN A 59 7.27 -9.78 -5.36
C GLN A 59 6.98 -8.56 -6.26
N TYR A 60 5.80 -7.93 -6.09
CA TYR A 60 5.34 -6.83 -6.95
C TYR A 60 5.62 -5.45 -6.34
N THR A 61 5.64 -5.38 -5.01
CA THR A 61 5.96 -4.17 -4.25
C THR A 61 6.59 -4.55 -2.93
N ARG A 62 7.52 -3.73 -2.44
CA ARG A 62 8.19 -3.95 -1.15
C ARG A 62 7.30 -3.61 0.04
N HIS A 63 6.22 -2.85 -0.16
CA HIS A 63 5.31 -2.44 0.90
C HIS A 63 3.84 -2.62 0.43
N PRO A 64 3.39 -3.87 0.22
CA PRO A 64 2.03 -4.13 -0.29
C PRO A 64 0.95 -3.61 0.66
N ASN A 65 1.20 -3.68 1.97
CA ASN A 65 0.32 -3.14 2.98
C ASN A 65 0.18 -1.61 2.91
N TYR A 66 1.27 -0.89 2.63
CA TYR A 66 1.23 0.58 2.51
C TYR A 66 0.48 1.02 1.25
N PHE A 67 0.61 0.24 0.18
CA PHE A 67 -0.22 0.43 -1.01
C PHE A 67 -1.70 0.14 -0.71
N GLY A 68 -1.97 -0.86 0.12
CA GLY A 68 -3.31 -1.16 0.64
C GLY A 68 -3.93 0.04 1.34
N ASP A 69 -3.25 0.57 2.36
CA ASP A 69 -3.64 1.77 3.10
C ASP A 69 -3.91 2.95 2.16
N PHE A 70 -3.01 3.19 1.21
CA PHE A 70 -3.18 4.24 0.21
C PHE A 70 -4.49 4.08 -0.55
N LEU A 71 -4.79 2.90 -1.10
CA LEU A 71 -6.03 2.65 -1.83
C LEU A 71 -7.26 2.79 -0.94
N VAL A 72 -7.21 2.39 0.32
CA VAL A 72 -8.31 2.57 1.29
C VAL A 72 -8.64 4.06 1.47
N TRP A 73 -7.61 4.90 1.66
CA TRP A 73 -7.81 6.36 1.80
C TRP A 73 -8.35 7.02 0.53
N TRP A 74 -7.89 6.58 -0.64
CA TRP A 74 -8.43 7.04 -1.92
C TRP A 74 -9.85 6.51 -2.17
N GLY A 75 -10.19 5.32 -1.69
CA GLY A 75 -11.56 4.79 -1.69
C GLY A 75 -12.51 5.63 -0.83
N PHE A 76 -12.09 6.01 0.38
CA PHE A 76 -12.85 6.94 1.23
C PHE A 76 -13.05 8.31 0.59
N PHE A 77 -12.06 8.78 -0.17
CA PHE A 77 -12.20 10.02 -0.91
C PHE A 77 -13.18 9.88 -2.08
N ALA A 78 -13.15 8.76 -2.82
CA ALA A 78 -14.13 8.49 -3.87
C ALA A 78 -15.56 8.48 -3.32
N PHE A 79 -15.82 7.83 -2.17
CA PHE A 79 -17.12 7.94 -1.49
C PHE A 79 -17.50 9.39 -1.16
N ALA A 80 -16.54 10.22 -0.72
CA ALA A 80 -16.81 11.63 -0.45
C ALA A 80 -17.17 12.43 -1.72
N LEU A 81 -16.70 12.03 -2.90
CA LEU A 81 -17.08 12.68 -4.17
C LEU A 81 -18.55 12.48 -4.54
N ALA A 82 -19.23 11.48 -3.96
CA ALA A 82 -20.67 11.29 -4.12
C ALA A 82 -21.51 12.37 -3.38
N VAL A 83 -20.91 13.10 -2.44
CA VAL A 83 -21.59 14.09 -1.59
C VAL A 83 -21.22 15.52 -2.00
N PRO A 84 -22.20 16.46 -2.05
CA PRO A 84 -21.92 17.86 -2.31
C PRO A 84 -20.83 18.43 -1.40
N GLY A 85 -19.77 18.98 -2.01
CA GLY A 85 -18.63 19.56 -1.28
C GLY A 85 -17.62 18.56 -0.72
N GLY A 86 -17.81 17.25 -0.89
CA GLY A 86 -16.89 16.24 -0.38
C GLY A 86 -15.51 16.22 -1.06
N TRP A 87 -15.37 16.84 -2.23
CA TRP A 87 -14.07 17.10 -2.87
C TRP A 87 -13.09 17.86 -1.96
N LYS A 88 -13.60 18.68 -1.01
CA LYS A 88 -12.78 19.39 -0.02
C LYS A 88 -12.01 18.44 0.90
N THR A 89 -12.42 17.18 0.98
CA THR A 89 -11.76 16.17 1.81
C THR A 89 -10.49 15.58 1.19
N VAL A 90 -10.10 16.01 -0.02
CA VAL A 90 -8.89 15.57 -0.74
C VAL A 90 -7.60 15.76 0.06
N ALA A 91 -7.58 16.73 1.00
CA ALA A 91 -6.46 16.91 1.91
C ALA A 91 -6.15 15.64 2.72
N GLY A 92 -7.17 14.85 3.07
CA GLY A 92 -7.02 13.58 3.81
C GLY A 92 -6.15 12.55 3.08
N PRO A 93 -6.57 12.02 1.90
CA PRO A 93 -5.77 11.05 1.16
C PRO A 93 -4.42 11.61 0.72
N LEU A 94 -4.31 12.91 0.40
CA LEU A 94 -3.02 13.53 0.05
C LEU A 94 -2.03 13.53 1.22
N LEU A 95 -2.48 13.93 2.41
CA LEU A 95 -1.65 13.90 3.62
C LEU A 95 -1.23 12.47 3.97
N MET A 96 -2.15 11.51 3.88
CA MET A 96 -1.84 10.11 4.16
C MET A 96 -0.87 9.52 3.14
N SER A 97 -1.06 9.83 1.85
CA SER A 97 -0.10 9.49 0.80
C SER A 97 1.30 10.05 1.09
N PHE A 98 1.37 11.30 1.53
CA PHE A 98 2.64 11.92 1.93
C PHE A 98 3.28 11.21 3.12
N PHE A 99 2.53 10.93 4.19
CA PHE A 99 3.06 10.23 5.36
C PHE A 99 3.59 8.84 5.01
N LEU A 100 2.83 8.06 4.24
CA LEU A 100 3.24 6.71 3.81
C LEU A 100 4.52 6.74 2.95
N MET A 101 4.65 7.70 2.03
CA MET A 101 5.78 7.76 1.10
C MET A 101 7.03 8.47 1.64
N ARG A 102 6.88 9.48 2.49
CA ARG A 102 7.98 10.39 2.88
C ARG A 102 8.33 10.36 4.36
N VAL A 103 7.35 10.08 5.22
CA VAL A 103 7.52 10.20 6.68
C VAL A 103 7.46 8.83 7.36
N SER A 104 7.13 7.78 6.62
CA SER A 104 7.20 6.43 7.13
C SER A 104 8.64 6.09 7.47
N GLY A 105 8.87 5.36 8.57
CA GLY A 105 10.19 4.85 8.94
C GLY A 105 10.78 3.84 7.95
N VAL A 106 10.15 3.67 6.77
CA VAL A 106 10.55 2.74 5.71
C VAL A 106 11.97 2.98 5.22
N PRO A 107 12.43 4.21 4.89
CA PRO A 107 13.80 4.38 4.42
C PRO A 107 14.84 3.94 5.47
N LEU A 108 14.57 4.17 6.76
CA LEU A 108 15.45 3.72 7.84
C LEU A 108 15.42 2.19 7.99
N LEU A 109 14.22 1.59 7.95
CA LEU A 109 14.04 0.15 7.98
C LEU A 109 14.73 -0.54 6.78
N GLU A 110 14.55 -0.02 5.57
CA GLU A 110 15.19 -0.57 4.36
C GLU A 110 16.71 -0.50 4.48
N ARG A 111 17.28 0.60 4.98
CA ARG A 111 18.73 0.72 5.19
C ARG A 111 19.24 -0.32 6.19
N ASN A 112 18.55 -0.51 7.31
CA ASN A 112 18.91 -1.55 8.27
C ASN A 112 18.78 -2.97 7.68
N LEU A 113 17.77 -3.22 6.85
CA LEU A 113 17.61 -4.51 6.16
C LEU A 113 18.72 -4.73 5.12
N GLU A 114 19.17 -3.70 4.42
CA GLU A 114 20.32 -3.80 3.50
C GLU A 114 21.63 -4.12 4.22
N GLU A 115 21.83 -3.57 5.42
CA GLU A 115 23.00 -3.81 6.25
C GLU A 115 22.99 -5.21 6.88
N THR A 116 21.82 -5.67 7.33
CA THR A 116 21.67 -6.94 8.06
C THR A 116 21.39 -8.15 7.16
N ARG A 117 20.87 -7.94 5.93
CA ARG A 117 20.47 -9.01 5.00
C ARG A 117 20.99 -8.71 3.58
N PRO A 118 22.12 -9.31 3.17
CA PRO A 118 22.70 -9.06 1.84
C PRO A 118 21.73 -9.28 0.67
N ALA A 119 20.85 -10.29 0.77
CA ALA A 119 19.83 -10.58 -0.24
C ALA A 119 18.81 -9.42 -0.44
N TYR A 120 18.59 -8.59 0.59
CA TYR A 120 17.65 -7.47 0.50
C TYR A 120 18.09 -6.42 -0.51
N ARG A 121 19.40 -6.24 -0.71
CA ARG A 121 19.93 -5.30 -1.72
C ARG A 121 19.49 -5.70 -3.12
N GLU A 122 19.59 -6.99 -3.44
CA GLU A 122 19.15 -7.48 -4.74
C GLU A 122 17.64 -7.33 -4.86
N TYR A 123 16.87 -7.81 -3.89
CA TYR A 123 15.42 -7.62 -3.82
C TYR A 123 14.98 -6.15 -4.05
N ARG A 124 15.67 -5.18 -3.44
CA ARG A 124 15.39 -3.75 -3.60
C ARG A 124 15.61 -3.24 -5.02
N ARG A 125 16.54 -3.82 -5.79
CA ARG A 125 16.80 -3.42 -7.18
C ARG A 125 15.73 -3.93 -8.15
N ARG A 126 15.21 -5.12 -7.90
CA ARG A 126 14.21 -5.82 -8.75
C ARG A 126 12.77 -5.46 -8.41
N THR A 127 12.47 -5.12 -7.15
CA THR A 127 11.08 -4.90 -6.71
C THR A 127 10.78 -3.42 -6.47
N ASN A 128 9.63 -2.94 -6.95
CA ASN A 128 9.18 -1.57 -6.75
C ASN A 128 8.96 -1.24 -5.27
N ALA A 129 9.21 0.00 -4.86
CA ALA A 129 9.05 0.40 -3.47
C ALA A 129 7.58 0.43 -3.03
N PHE A 130 6.70 1.04 -3.82
CA PHE A 130 5.34 1.38 -3.39
C PHE A 130 4.28 0.85 -4.35
N PHE A 131 4.27 1.32 -5.60
CA PHE A 131 3.31 0.88 -6.60
C PHE A 131 3.61 -0.55 -7.09
N PRO A 132 2.64 -1.49 -7.00
CA PRO A 132 2.81 -2.85 -7.52
C PRO A 132 3.15 -2.83 -9.01
N GLY A 133 4.15 -3.60 -9.40
CA GLY A 133 4.52 -3.80 -10.80
C GLY A 133 5.36 -5.06 -11.00
N PRO A 134 5.55 -5.50 -12.26
CA PRO A 134 6.34 -6.70 -12.54
C PRO A 134 7.78 -6.52 -12.04
N PRO A 135 8.42 -7.57 -11.48
CA PRO A 135 9.81 -7.51 -11.06
C PRO A 135 10.72 -7.16 -12.24
N ARG A 136 11.72 -6.31 -11.99
CA ARG A 136 12.73 -5.95 -13.00
C ARG A 136 13.70 -7.12 -13.18
N ALA A 137 14.18 -7.29 -14.40
CA ALA A 137 15.24 -8.25 -14.69
C ALA A 137 16.48 -7.93 -13.84
N PRO A 138 17.26 -8.94 -13.41
CA PRO A 138 18.56 -8.70 -12.79
C PRO A 138 19.38 -7.82 -13.73
N SER A 139 19.80 -6.63 -13.27
CA SER A 139 20.76 -5.84 -14.01
C SER A 139 22.05 -6.66 -14.07
N ALA A 140 22.53 -6.98 -15.28
CA ALA A 140 23.86 -7.54 -15.47
C ALA A 140 24.86 -6.70 -14.65
N GLU A 141 25.67 -7.38 -13.85
CA GLU A 141 26.70 -6.73 -13.04
C GLU A 141 27.58 -5.89 -13.98
N PRO A 142 27.78 -4.58 -13.72
CA PRO A 142 28.75 -3.82 -14.48
C PRO A 142 30.13 -4.49 -14.32
N PRO A 143 30.91 -4.64 -15.40
CA PRO A 143 32.22 -5.28 -15.36
C PRO A 143 33.21 -4.58 -14.41
#